data_AF-A0A1S6HB24-F1
#
_entry.id   AF-A0A1S6HB24-F1
#
_cell.length_a   1.000
_cell.length_b   1.000
_cell.length_c   1.000
_cell.angle_alpha   90.00
_cell.angle_beta   90.00
_cell.angle_gamma   90.00
#
_symmetry.space_group_name_H-M   'P 1'
#
loop_
_entity.id
_entity.type
_entity.pdbx_description
1 polymer ?
#
loop_
_entity_poly.entity_id
_entity_poly.type
_entity_poly.pdbx_seq_one_letter_code
_entity_poly.pdbx_strand_id
1 'polypeptide(L)'
;MDSIKNQKCPFCLKNSATLSEDEKNIKEVGKVFILKLKCDACGINTQEVEIEGNKKPKVEFKVKNQNDLKKQIIKSSSAIIKIPELKISIKPTENSVGDITTVQEFIDNLIKYIQETNEISSNEYKKSEKLLDELDAAKENNGNITLIIEDKEGNSAIV
;
A
#
# COMPACT_ATOMS: atom_id res chain seq x y z
N MET A 1 -4.97 13.47 -16.02
CA MET A 1 -3.62 13.41 -15.45
C MET A 1 -2.86 14.65 -15.87
N ASP A 2 -3.01 15.69 -15.07
CA ASP A 2 -2.29 16.95 -15.28
C ASP A 2 -0.87 16.78 -14.75
N SER A 3 0.11 17.30 -15.49
CA SER A 3 1.51 17.17 -15.09
C SER A 3 2.28 18.44 -15.40
N ILE A 4 3.14 18.82 -14.45
CA ILE A 4 4.01 19.98 -14.52
C ILE A 4 5.44 19.49 -14.50
N LYS A 5 6.16 19.68 -15.61
CA LYS A 5 7.54 19.23 -15.80
C LYS A 5 8.54 20.31 -15.40
N ASN A 6 9.82 19.93 -15.31
CA ASN A 6 10.97 20.81 -15.07
C ASN A 6 10.85 21.66 -13.78
N GLN A 7 10.19 21.13 -12.77
CA GLN A 7 10.08 21.75 -11.46
C GLN A 7 11.36 21.55 -10.65
N LYS A 8 11.60 22.46 -9.71
CA LYS A 8 12.74 22.37 -8.79
C LYS A 8 12.51 21.21 -7.82
N CYS A 9 13.34 20.17 -7.91
CA CYS A 9 13.26 19.01 -7.03
C CYS A 9 13.58 19.41 -5.57
N PRO A 10 12.74 19.08 -4.57
CA PRO A 10 13.02 19.41 -3.18
C PRO A 10 14.19 18.59 -2.60
N PHE A 11 14.54 17.47 -3.22
CA PHE A 11 15.60 16.57 -2.74
C PHE A 11 16.99 16.91 -3.31
N CYS A 12 17.08 17.29 -4.59
CA CYS A 12 18.36 17.56 -5.25
C CYS A 12 18.48 18.98 -5.83
N LEU A 13 17.45 19.81 -5.68
CA LEU A 13 17.38 21.23 -6.08
C LEU A 13 17.57 21.52 -7.58
N LYS A 14 17.62 20.48 -8.43
CA LYS A 14 17.68 20.58 -9.89
C LYS A 14 16.27 20.71 -10.50
N ASN A 15 16.16 21.44 -11.60
CA ASN A 15 14.90 21.62 -12.36
C ASN A 15 14.61 20.41 -13.25
N SER A 16 14.46 19.25 -12.64
CA SER A 16 14.24 17.97 -13.33
C SER A 16 13.11 17.16 -12.68
N ALA A 17 12.33 17.77 -11.78
CA ALA A 17 11.17 17.14 -11.19
C ALA A 17 9.94 17.30 -12.10
N THR A 18 9.15 16.23 -12.19
CA THR A 18 7.81 16.22 -12.74
C THR A 18 6.84 15.97 -11.60
N LEU A 19 5.92 16.89 -11.41
CA LEU A 19 4.78 16.75 -10.52
C LEU A 19 3.59 16.32 -11.36
N SER A 20 2.84 15.30 -10.94
CA SER A 20 1.60 14.93 -11.62
C SER A 20 0.51 14.62 -10.64
N GLU A 21 -0.71 15.01 -11.00
CA GLU A 21 -1.92 14.77 -10.24
C GLU A 21 -2.88 13.93 -11.08
N ASP A 22 -3.51 12.96 -10.43
CA ASP A 22 -4.62 12.20 -10.97
C ASP A 22 -5.78 12.23 -9.97
N GLU A 23 -6.99 12.46 -10.46
CA GLU A 23 -8.22 12.45 -9.65
C GLU A 23 -9.00 11.18 -9.97
N LYS A 24 -9.40 10.45 -8.93
CA LYS A 24 -10.32 9.32 -9.04
C LYS A 24 -11.53 9.54 -8.16
N ASN A 25 -12.72 9.30 -8.71
CA ASN A 25 -13.95 9.30 -7.93
C ASN A 25 -14.31 7.86 -7.55
N ILE A 26 -14.26 7.56 -6.26
CA ILE A 26 -14.51 6.22 -5.70
C ILE A 26 -15.75 6.32 -4.82
N LYS A 27 -16.78 5.52 -5.13
CA LYS A 27 -18.13 5.65 -4.57
C LYS A 27 -18.17 5.65 -3.04
N GLU A 28 -17.32 4.87 -2.39
CA GLU A 28 -17.28 4.66 -0.95
C GLU A 28 -16.58 5.80 -0.18
N VAL A 29 -15.61 6.47 -0.80
CA VAL A 29 -14.74 7.47 -0.14
C VAL A 29 -14.78 8.86 -0.77
N GLY A 30 -15.41 9.00 -1.93
CA GLY A 30 -15.47 10.24 -2.70
C GLY A 30 -14.25 10.43 -3.60
N LYS A 31 -13.82 11.67 -3.76
CA LYS A 31 -12.65 12.01 -4.56
C LYS A 31 -11.36 11.60 -3.86
N VAL A 32 -10.47 11.01 -4.63
CA VAL A 32 -9.13 10.59 -4.23
C VAL A 32 -8.14 11.20 -5.19
N PHE A 33 -7.22 12.00 -4.65
CA PHE A 33 -6.13 12.61 -5.40
C PHE A 33 -4.89 11.75 -5.26
N ILE A 34 -4.19 11.52 -6.38
CA ILE A 34 -2.94 10.78 -6.44
C ILE A 34 -1.87 11.76 -6.89
N LEU A 35 -1.01 12.16 -5.95
CA LEU A 35 0.04 13.15 -6.15
C LEU A 35 1.36 12.41 -6.33
N LYS A 36 2.04 12.59 -7.48
CA LYS A 36 3.32 11.95 -7.77
C LYS A 36 4.41 12.99 -7.99
N LEU A 37 5.59 12.70 -7.46
CA LEU A 37 6.82 13.44 -7.73
C LEU A 37 7.87 12.46 -8.26
N LYS A 38 8.31 12.69 -9.50
CA LYS A 38 9.42 11.96 -10.13
C LYS A 38 10.53 12.93 -10.54
N CYS A 39 11.78 12.64 -10.22
CA CYS A 39 12.94 13.43 -10.66
C CYS A 39 13.91 12.60 -11.49
N ASP A 40 14.16 13.01 -12.73
CA ASP A 40 15.09 12.29 -13.61
C ASP A 40 16.57 12.49 -13.22
N ALA A 41 16.88 13.53 -12.44
CA ALA A 41 18.26 13.86 -12.07
C ALA A 41 18.78 13.15 -10.82
N CYS A 42 17.90 12.80 -9.87
CA CYS A 42 18.28 12.07 -8.65
C CYS A 42 17.54 10.74 -8.48
N GLY A 43 16.63 10.41 -9.41
CA GLY A 43 15.91 9.14 -9.41
C GLY A 43 14.75 9.03 -8.43
N ILE A 44 14.46 10.07 -7.64
CA ILE A 44 13.35 9.98 -6.68
C ILE A 44 12.03 9.79 -7.42
N ASN A 45 11.21 8.89 -6.90
CA ASN A 45 9.87 8.57 -7.38
C ASN A 45 8.99 8.29 -6.17
N THR A 46 8.24 9.29 -5.73
CA THR A 46 7.34 9.18 -4.58
C THR A 46 5.92 9.52 -4.99
N GLN A 47 4.97 8.97 -4.25
CA GLN A 47 3.55 9.15 -4.47
C GLN A 47 2.87 9.33 -3.12
N GLU A 48 1.84 10.15 -3.08
CA GLU A 48 0.92 10.29 -1.96
C GLU A 48 -0.53 10.17 -2.46
N VAL A 49 -1.41 9.74 -1.57
CA VAL A 49 -2.86 9.73 -1.80
C VAL A 49 -3.57 10.61 -0.77
N GLU A 50 -4.53 11.40 -1.25
CA GLU A 50 -5.37 12.24 -0.39
C GLU A 50 -6.84 11.94 -0.68
N ILE A 51 -7.62 11.69 0.38
CA ILE A 51 -9.07 11.47 0.28
C ILE A 51 -9.76 12.77 0.65
N GLU A 52 -10.58 13.33 -0.23
CA GLU A 52 -11.37 14.54 0.10
C GLU A 52 -12.58 14.20 0.99
N GLY A 53 -13.19 13.05 0.76
CA GLY A 53 -14.45 12.66 1.40
C GLY A 53 -14.29 12.06 2.80
N ASN A 54 -14.87 10.88 3.01
CA ASN A 54 -15.02 10.29 4.35
C ASN A 54 -13.70 9.71 4.87
N LYS A 55 -12.89 10.56 5.49
CA LYS A 55 -11.65 10.17 6.19
C LYS A 55 -11.96 9.32 7.40
N LYS A 56 -11.28 8.17 7.52
CA LYS A 56 -11.39 7.28 8.67
C LYS A 56 -10.00 6.98 9.22
N PRO A 57 -9.75 7.16 10.52
CA PRO A 57 -8.43 6.93 11.09
C PRO A 57 -8.05 5.44 11.15
N LYS A 58 -9.06 4.56 11.02
CA LYS A 58 -8.90 3.12 11.03
C LYS A 58 -9.93 2.49 10.10
N VAL A 59 -9.48 1.52 9.30
CA VAL A 59 -10.32 0.71 8.42
C VAL A 59 -10.00 -0.75 8.67
N GLU A 60 -11.05 -1.56 8.83
CA GLU A 60 -10.94 -3.01 9.03
C GLU A 60 -11.71 -3.72 7.92
N PHE A 61 -11.07 -4.69 7.28
CA PHE A 61 -11.66 -5.46 6.20
C PHE A 61 -11.30 -6.94 6.35
N LYS A 62 -12.32 -7.77 6.46
CA LYS A 62 -12.13 -9.23 6.51
C LYS A 62 -12.25 -9.81 5.12
N VAL A 63 -11.15 -10.39 4.63
CA VAL A 63 -11.12 -11.15 3.38
C VAL A 63 -11.82 -12.49 3.65
N LYS A 64 -12.81 -12.86 2.83
CA LYS A 64 -13.57 -14.12 2.98
C LYS A 64 -13.69 -14.92 1.70
N ASN A 65 -13.64 -14.27 0.54
CA ASN A 65 -13.85 -14.89 -0.76
C ASN A 65 -13.01 -14.23 -1.86
N GLN A 66 -12.96 -14.83 -3.05
CA GLN A 66 -12.21 -14.30 -4.18
C GLN A 66 -12.64 -12.91 -4.68
N ASN A 67 -13.89 -12.49 -4.45
CA ASN A 67 -14.29 -11.13 -4.81
C ASN A 67 -13.69 -10.09 -3.86
N ASP A 68 -13.41 -10.48 -2.61
CA ASP A 68 -12.74 -9.62 -1.63
C ASP A 68 -11.27 -9.36 -2.04
N LEU A 69 -10.64 -10.28 -2.78
CA LEU A 69 -9.28 -10.08 -3.31
C LEU A 69 -9.20 -8.97 -4.37
N LYS A 70 -10.33 -8.69 -5.04
CA LYS A 70 -10.44 -7.64 -6.07
C LYS A 70 -10.72 -6.26 -5.48
N LYS A 71 -10.98 -6.18 -4.17
CA LYS A 71 -11.18 -4.91 -3.47
C LYS A 71 -9.93 -4.06 -3.56
N GLN A 72 -10.11 -2.76 -3.73
CA GLN A 72 -8.99 -1.84 -3.84
C GLN A 72 -8.56 -1.41 -2.44
N ILE A 73 -7.25 -1.39 -2.22
CA ILE A 73 -6.63 -0.80 -1.06
C ILE A 73 -6.09 0.56 -1.50
N ILE A 74 -6.58 1.61 -0.86
CA ILE A 74 -6.04 2.97 -0.93
C ILE A 74 -5.22 3.13 0.34
N LYS A 75 -3.91 3.32 0.21
CA LYS A 75 -2.99 3.40 1.35
C LYS A 75 -2.20 4.68 1.24
N SER A 76 -2.19 5.53 2.26
CA SER A 76 -1.28 6.68 2.34
C SER A 76 0.15 6.26 2.67
N SER A 77 1.12 7.15 2.44
CA SER A 77 2.53 6.87 2.78
C SER A 77 2.74 6.62 4.28
N SER A 78 1.88 7.16 5.15
CA SER A 78 1.99 7.12 6.61
C SER A 78 1.19 5.99 7.28
N ALA A 79 0.42 5.21 6.50
CA ALA A 79 -0.45 4.18 7.03
C ALA A 79 0.30 2.96 7.59
N ILE A 80 -0.24 2.38 8.66
CA ILE A 80 0.18 1.10 9.24
C ILE A 80 -0.81 0.02 8.81
N ILE A 81 -0.32 -1.08 8.25
CA ILE A 81 -1.16 -2.23 7.90
C ILE A 81 -0.89 -3.39 8.87
N LYS A 82 -1.96 -4.02 9.39
CA LYS A 82 -1.87 -5.18 10.28
C LYS A 82 -2.69 -6.34 9.75
N ILE A 83 -2.16 -7.55 9.97
CA ILE A 83 -2.87 -8.82 9.80
C ILE A 83 -2.77 -9.56 11.14
N PRO A 84 -3.74 -9.38 12.05
CA PRO A 84 -3.66 -9.88 13.42
C PRO A 84 -3.49 -11.41 13.50
N GLU A 85 -4.17 -12.16 12.63
CA GLU A 85 -4.13 -13.62 12.58
C GLU A 85 -2.69 -14.12 12.31
N LEU A 86 -1.95 -13.41 11.46
CA LEU A 86 -0.56 -13.70 11.10
C LEU A 86 0.47 -13.02 12.00
N LYS A 87 0.02 -12.20 12.96
CA LYS A 87 0.87 -11.32 13.78
C LYS A 87 1.78 -10.40 12.95
N ILE A 88 1.30 -10.00 11.77
CA ILE A 88 2.02 -9.09 10.87
C ILE A 88 1.61 -7.65 11.17
N SER A 89 2.59 -6.76 11.27
CA SER A 89 2.40 -5.32 11.38
C SER A 89 3.44 -4.60 10.53
N ILE A 90 3.00 -4.01 9.43
CA ILE A 90 3.81 -3.24 8.48
C ILE A 90 3.71 -1.77 8.87
N LYS A 91 4.83 -1.18 9.29
CA LYS A 91 4.93 0.23 9.64
C LYS A 91 5.49 1.03 8.45
N PRO A 92 5.11 2.31 8.30
CA PRO A 92 5.69 3.16 7.28
C PRO A 92 7.20 3.34 7.52
N THR A 93 7.93 3.42 6.42
CA THR A 93 9.38 3.67 6.33
C THR A 93 9.63 4.88 5.46
N GLU A 94 10.88 5.34 5.36
CA GLU A 94 11.28 6.44 4.47
C GLU A 94 10.96 6.21 2.99
N ASN A 95 10.82 4.94 2.57
CA ASN A 95 10.49 4.54 1.21
C ASN A 95 9.00 4.21 1.03
N SER A 96 8.18 4.37 2.07
CA SER A 96 6.75 4.13 1.97
C SER A 96 6.10 5.21 1.12
N VAL A 97 5.35 4.78 0.11
CA VAL A 97 4.59 5.65 -0.77
C VAL A 97 3.10 5.43 -0.56
N GLY A 98 2.30 6.45 -0.84
CA GLY A 98 0.86 6.30 -0.97
C GLY A 98 0.52 5.64 -2.30
N ASP A 99 -0.37 4.66 -2.31
CA ASP A 99 -0.73 3.89 -3.49
C ASP A 99 -2.16 3.38 -3.49
N ILE A 100 -2.60 2.97 -4.68
CA ILE A 100 -3.87 2.28 -4.89
C ILE A 100 -3.51 0.93 -5.52
N THR A 101 -3.75 -0.14 -4.78
CA THR A 101 -3.51 -1.51 -5.19
C THR A 101 -4.77 -2.35 -4.94
N THR A 102 -4.72 -3.65 -5.17
CA THR A 102 -5.77 -4.59 -4.78
C THR A 102 -5.35 -5.40 -3.56
N VAL A 103 -6.33 -5.97 -2.85
CA VAL A 103 -6.05 -6.93 -1.76
C VAL A 103 -5.17 -8.08 -2.26
N GLN A 104 -5.42 -8.58 -3.48
CA GLN A 104 -4.61 -9.63 -4.08
C GLN A 104 -3.15 -9.22 -4.26
N GLU A 105 -2.91 -8.09 -4.94
CA GLU A 105 -1.56 -7.58 -5.20
C GLU A 105 -0.81 -7.29 -3.91
N PHE A 106 -1.49 -6.76 -2.88
CA PHE A 106 -0.90 -6.55 -1.57
C PHE A 106 -0.42 -7.87 -0.93
N ILE A 107 -1.24 -8.92 -0.96
CA ILE A 107 -0.87 -10.24 -0.46
C ILE A 107 0.30 -10.83 -1.27
N ASP A 108 0.26 -10.73 -2.60
CA ASP A 108 1.32 -11.22 -3.48
C ASP A 108 2.66 -10.53 -3.20
N ASN A 109 2.65 -9.21 -3.01
CA ASN A 109 3.83 -8.43 -2.65
C ASN A 109 4.36 -8.80 -1.26
N LEU A 110 3.47 -9.08 -0.31
CA LEU A 110 3.85 -9.50 1.04
C LEU A 110 4.50 -10.89 1.04
N ILE A 111 3.94 -11.84 0.28
CA ILE A 111 4.52 -13.18 0.06
C ILE A 111 5.93 -13.05 -0.49
N LYS A 112 6.10 -12.26 -1.58
CA LYS A 112 7.39 -12.04 -2.21
C LYS A 112 8.41 -11.45 -1.24
N TYR A 113 8.02 -10.43 -0.47
CA TYR A 113 8.88 -9.80 0.54
C TYR A 113 9.34 -10.80 1.61
N ILE A 114 8.44 -11.66 2.09
CA ILE A 114 8.77 -12.69 3.08
C ILE A 114 9.76 -13.70 2.47
N GLN A 115 9.52 -14.17 1.25
CA GLN A 115 10.41 -15.10 0.54
C GLN A 115 11.83 -14.53 0.40
N GLU A 116 11.96 -13.31 -0.12
CA GLU A 116 13.25 -12.62 -0.28
C GLU A 116 13.98 -12.44 1.06
N THR A 117 13.26 -12.14 2.14
CA THR A 117 13.85 -11.98 3.47
C THR A 117 14.34 -13.30 4.07
N ASN A 118 13.65 -14.41 3.79
CA ASN A 118 14.06 -15.74 4.27
C ASN A 118 15.28 -16.27 3.55
N GLU A 119 15.41 -16.01 2.24
CA GLU A 119 16.60 -16.38 1.49
C GLU A 119 17.86 -15.73 2.09
N ILE A 120 17.71 -14.53 2.66
CA ILE A 120 18.79 -13.78 3.30
C ILE A 120 19.08 -14.26 4.73
N SER A 121 18.07 -14.73 5.48
CA SER A 121 18.18 -15.04 6.91
C SER A 121 18.00 -16.53 7.23
N SER A 122 19.11 -17.23 7.42
CA SER A 122 19.14 -18.70 7.47
C SER A 122 18.47 -19.37 8.68
N ASN A 123 17.93 -18.60 9.64
CA ASN A 123 17.52 -19.09 10.96
C ASN A 123 16.01 -18.97 11.26
N GLU A 124 15.20 -18.38 10.36
CA GLU A 124 13.75 -18.16 10.58
C GLU A 124 12.81 -18.99 9.68
N TYR A 125 13.37 -19.87 8.84
CA TYR A 125 12.65 -20.60 7.77
C TYR A 125 11.33 -21.27 8.16
N LYS A 126 11.26 -21.96 9.31
CA LYS A 126 10.04 -22.71 9.68
C LYS A 126 8.85 -21.82 10.06
N LYS A 127 9.14 -20.59 10.51
CA LYS A 127 8.09 -19.64 10.90
C LYS A 127 7.52 -18.96 9.67
N SER A 128 8.37 -18.72 8.67
CA SER A 128 7.96 -18.10 7.43
C SER A 128 7.25 -19.04 6.48
N GLU A 129 7.59 -20.32 6.44
CA GLU A 129 6.86 -21.32 5.63
C GLU A 129 5.37 -21.38 6.02
N LYS A 130 5.05 -21.42 7.32
CA LYS A 130 3.66 -21.36 7.81
C LYS A 130 2.95 -20.06 7.45
N LEU A 131 3.65 -18.93 7.50
CA LEU A 131 3.07 -17.64 7.12
C LEU A 131 2.74 -17.60 5.62
N LEU A 132 3.60 -18.17 4.79
CA LEU A 132 3.38 -18.29 3.35
C LEU A 132 2.19 -19.20 3.06
N ASP A 133 2.10 -20.37 3.71
CA ASP A 133 0.95 -21.27 3.58
C ASP A 133 -0.38 -20.59 3.96
N GLU A 134 -0.41 -19.82 5.05
CA GLU A 134 -1.61 -19.11 5.48
C GLU A 134 -1.99 -17.95 4.54
N LEU A 135 -1.01 -17.27 3.94
CA LEU A 135 -1.23 -16.23 2.92
C LEU A 135 -1.72 -16.83 1.59
N ASP A 136 -1.18 -17.96 1.17
CA ASP A 136 -1.64 -18.68 -0.03
C ASP A 136 -3.04 -19.26 0.17
N ALA A 137 -3.31 -19.86 1.34
CA ALA A 137 -4.65 -20.29 1.71
C ALA A 137 -5.66 -19.11 1.71
N ALA A 138 -5.19 -17.90 2.03
CA ALA A 138 -6.03 -16.72 1.97
C ALA A 138 -6.50 -16.36 0.55
N LYS A 139 -5.75 -16.76 -0.47
CA LYS A 139 -6.08 -16.53 -1.89
C LYS A 139 -7.06 -17.58 -2.44
N GLU A 140 -6.98 -18.83 -1.97
CA GLU A 140 -7.68 -19.97 -2.60
C GLU A 140 -9.11 -20.25 -2.10
N ASN A 141 -9.76 -19.33 -1.38
CA ASN A 141 -11.12 -19.41 -0.79
C ASN A 141 -11.21 -19.87 0.68
N ASN A 142 -10.10 -19.94 1.42
CA ASN A 142 -10.12 -20.26 2.86
C ASN A 142 -9.56 -19.17 3.77
N GLY A 143 -9.29 -17.99 3.21
CA GLY A 143 -8.78 -16.85 3.96
C GLY A 143 -9.76 -16.33 4.98
N ASN A 144 -9.43 -16.46 6.25
CA ASN A 144 -10.05 -15.73 7.34
C ASN A 144 -9.08 -14.65 7.86
N ILE A 145 -8.40 -13.95 6.95
CA ILE A 145 -7.48 -12.88 7.34
C ILE A 145 -8.21 -11.54 7.43
N THR A 146 -7.81 -10.73 8.40
CA THR A 146 -8.34 -9.38 8.57
C THR A 146 -7.25 -8.36 8.26
N LEU A 147 -7.49 -7.52 7.27
CA LEU A 147 -6.66 -6.35 6.99
C LEU A 147 -7.13 -5.19 7.84
N ILE A 148 -6.22 -4.64 8.64
CA ILE A 148 -6.47 -3.43 9.42
C ILE A 148 -5.51 -2.35 8.94
N ILE A 149 -6.04 -1.23 8.45
CA ILE A 149 -5.25 -0.05 8.07
C ILE A 149 -5.49 1.04 9.11
N GLU A 150 -4.43 1.47 9.77
CA GLU A 150 -4.42 2.59 10.70
C GLU A 150 -3.68 3.77 10.06
N ASP A 151 -4.39 4.85 9.81
CA ASP A 151 -3.88 6.05 9.16
C ASP A 151 -4.37 7.27 9.93
N LYS A 152 -3.48 7.97 10.62
CA LYS A 152 -3.85 9.11 11.47
C LYS A 152 -4.54 10.24 10.69
N GLU A 153 -4.20 10.41 9.41
CA GLU A 153 -4.74 11.45 8.55
C GLU A 153 -6.01 10.99 7.83
N GLY A 154 -6.31 9.69 7.89
CA GLY A 154 -7.52 9.08 7.34
C GLY A 154 -7.58 9.06 5.81
N ASN A 155 -6.43 9.13 5.15
CA ASN A 155 -6.28 9.09 3.69
C ASN A 155 -6.20 7.65 3.15
N SER A 156 -6.52 6.65 3.97
CA SER A 156 -6.49 5.24 3.60
C SER A 156 -7.88 4.58 3.70
N ALA A 157 -8.16 3.65 2.80
CA ALA A 157 -9.43 2.93 2.73
C ALA A 157 -9.31 1.57 2.01
N ILE A 158 -10.33 0.73 2.19
CA ILE A 158 -10.52 -0.51 1.44
C ILE A 158 -11.92 -0.45 0.84
N VAL A 159 -12.03 -0.57 -0.49
CA VAL A 159 -13.26 -0.30 -1.26
C VAL A 159 -13.59 -1.39 -2.26
#